data_AF-A0A2S0MNQ4-F1
#
_entry.id   AF-A0A2S0MNQ4-F1
#
_cell.length_a   1.000
_cell.length_b   1.000
_cell.length_c   1.000
_cell.angle_alpha   90.00
_cell.angle_beta   90.00
_cell.angle_gamma   90.00
#
_symmetry.space_group_name_H-M   'P 1'
#
loop_
_entity.id
_entity.type
_entity.pdbx_description
1 polymer ?
#
loop_
_entity_poly.entity_id
_entity_poly.type
_entity_poly.pdbx_seq_one_letter_code
_entity_poly.pdbx_strand_id
1 'polypeptide(L)' 'MADPVNLNRYRKARARQEAREQADRNAAFHGLSKARKKRARAEEDLKTRRHEAGRIEPPAGDT' A
#
# COMPACT_ATOMS: atom_id res chain seq x y z
N MET A 1 -46.38 -3.64 -5.42
CA MET A 1 -45.74 -2.76 -6.43
C MET A 1 -44.26 -2.71 -6.12
N ALA A 2 -43.39 -2.93 -7.11
CA ALA A 2 -41.94 -2.85 -6.91
C ALA A 2 -41.51 -1.40 -7.11
N ASP A 3 -40.76 -0.85 -6.15
CA ASP A 3 -40.21 0.49 -6.27
C ASP A 3 -39.24 0.59 -7.47
N PRO A 4 -39.22 1.71 -8.20
CA PRO A 4 -38.31 1.88 -9.32
C PRO A 4 -36.85 1.90 -8.84
N VAL A 5 -36.11 0.85 -9.17
CA VAL A 5 -34.71 0.70 -8.79
C VAL A 5 -33.81 1.40 -9.80
N ASN A 6 -32.94 2.28 -9.32
CA ASN A 6 -31.93 2.91 -10.18
C ASN A 6 -30.83 1.90 -10.56
N LEU A 7 -30.91 1.38 -11.78
CA LEU A 7 -29.98 0.40 -12.35
C LEU A 7 -28.51 0.87 -12.35
N ASN A 8 -28.26 2.16 -12.53
CA ASN A 8 -26.89 2.69 -12.53
C ASN A 8 -26.26 2.59 -11.15
N ARG A 9 -27.02 2.91 -10.09
CA ARG A 9 -26.55 2.75 -8.71
C ARG A 9 -26.27 1.28 -8.39
N TYR A 10 -27.13 0.37 -8.83
CA TYR A 10 -26.95 -1.07 -8.66
C TYR A 10 -25.69 -1.56 -9.37
N ARG A 11 -25.50 -1.23 -10.66
CA ARG A 11 -24.29 -1.58 -11.42
C ARG A 11 -23.02 -1.04 -10.76
N LYS A 12 -23.04 0.21 -10.28
CA LYS A 12 -21.91 0.81 -9.58
C LYS A 12 -21.65 0.16 -8.22
N ALA A 13 -22.68 -0.28 -7.51
CA ALA A 13 -22.51 -1.02 -6.27
C ALA A 13 -21.88 -2.39 -6.54
N ARG A 14 -22.40 -3.13 -7.52
CA ARG A 14 -21.87 -4.42 -7.95
C ARG A 14 -20.41 -4.33 -8.40
N ALA A 15 -20.07 -3.39 -9.28
CA ALA A 15 -18.71 -3.19 -9.74
C ALA A 15 -17.73 -2.86 -8.59
N ARG A 16 -18.19 -2.11 -7.56
CA ARG A 16 -17.38 -1.84 -6.37
C ARG A 16 -17.16 -3.09 -5.52
N GLN A 17 -18.15 -3.98 -5.41
CA GLN A 17 -17.99 -5.24 -4.68
C GLN A 17 -17.05 -6.19 -5.41
N GLU A 18 -17.24 -6.38 -6.72
CA GLU A 18 -16.38 -7.22 -7.55
C GLU A 18 -14.91 -6.74 -7.49
N ALA A 19 -14.68 -5.43 -7.51
CA ALA A 19 -13.33 -4.86 -7.36
C ALA A 19 -12.71 -5.14 -5.98
N ARG A 20 -13.51 -5.13 -4.89
CA ARG A 20 -13.05 -5.47 -3.54
C ARG A 20 -12.71 -6.95 -3.42
N GLU A 21 -13.61 -7.83 -3.86
CA GLU A 21 -13.37 -9.27 -3.88
C GLU A 21 -12.12 -9.64 -4.68
N GLN A 22 -11.91 -8.99 -5.84
CA GLN A 22 -10.69 -9.18 -6.60
C GLN A 22 -9.44 -8.72 -5.85
N ALA A 23 -9.52 -7.59 -5.15
CA ALA A 23 -8.42 -7.09 -4.33
C ALA A 23 -8.08 -8.05 -3.18
N ASP A 24 -9.10 -8.62 -2.52
CA ASP A 24 -8.94 -9.57 -1.43
C ASP A 24 -8.35 -10.90 -1.94
N ARG A 25 -8.84 -11.41 -3.07
CA ARG A 25 -8.23 -12.57 -3.75
C ARG A 25 -6.77 -12.31 -4.09
N ASN A 26 -6.46 -11.17 -4.69
CA ASN A 26 -5.09 -10.81 -5.02
C ASN A 26 -4.21 -10.69 -3.78
N ALA A 27 -4.75 -10.19 -2.66
CA ALA A 27 -4.03 -10.13 -1.38
C ALA A 27 -3.75 -11.53 -0.82
N ALA A 28 -4.69 -12.47 -0.94
CA ALA A 28 -4.50 -13.86 -0.52
C ALA A 28 -3.49 -14.62 -1.40
N PHE A 29 -3.60 -14.52 -2.74
CA PHE A 29 -2.73 -15.27 -3.67
C PHE A 29 -1.35 -14.66 -3.85
N HIS A 30 -1.25 -13.33 -3.89
CA HIS A 30 -0.01 -12.63 -4.24
C HIS A 30 0.61 -11.85 -3.07
N GLY A 31 -0.06 -11.83 -1.92
CA GLY A 31 0.37 -11.09 -0.74
C GLY A 31 0.28 -9.58 -0.94
N LEU A 32 1.38 -8.88 -0.67
CA LEU A 32 1.39 -7.42 -0.66
C LEU A 32 1.25 -6.82 -2.08
N SER A 33 0.32 -5.88 -2.25
CA SER A 33 0.13 -5.16 -3.51
C SER A 33 1.35 -4.33 -3.90
N LYS A 34 1.53 -4.06 -5.20
CA LYS A 34 2.63 -3.22 -5.72
C LYS A 34 2.70 -1.85 -5.03
N ALA A 35 1.55 -1.23 -4.77
CA ALA A 35 1.46 0.06 -4.09
C ALA A 35 1.98 0.00 -2.64
N ARG A 36 1.59 -1.04 -1.89
CA ARG A 36 2.10 -1.28 -0.53
C ARG A 36 3.59 -1.57 -0.51
N LYS A 37 4.09 -2.38 -1.46
CA LYS A 37 5.53 -2.63 -1.63
C LYS A 37 6.32 -1.34 -1.89
N LYS A 38 5.80 -0.46 -2.76
CA LYS A 38 6.42 0.84 -3.05
C LYS A 38 6.46 1.73 -1.81
N ARG A 39 5.37 1.77 -1.04
CA ARG A 39 5.31 2.53 0.22
C ARG A 39 6.34 2.01 1.23
N ALA A 40 6.40 0.70 1.43
CA ALA A 40 7.36 0.10 2.35
C ALA A 40 8.81 0.44 1.95
N ARG A 41 9.16 0.34 0.65
CA ARG A 41 10.48 0.74 0.16
C ARG A 41 10.79 2.22 0.44
N ALA A 42 9.86 3.12 0.16
CA ALA A 42 10.05 4.54 0.43
C ALA A 42 10.23 4.86 1.92
N GLU A 43 9.52 4.13 2.80
CA GLU A 43 9.68 4.24 4.25
C GLU A 43 11.06 3.74 4.70
N GLU A 44 11.54 2.62 4.15
CA GLU A 44 12.89 2.11 4.42
C GLU A 44 13.98 3.06 3.91
N ASP A 45 13.85 3.59 2.68
CA ASP A 45 14.80 4.55 2.12
C ASP A 45 14.92 5.80 3.00
N LEU A 46 13.80 6.29 3.53
CA LEU A 46 13.78 7.42 4.45
C LEU A 46 14.46 7.10 5.78
N LYS A 47 14.23 5.89 6.33
CA LYS A 47 14.89 5.44 7.56
C LYS A 47 16.40 5.35 7.37
N THR A 48 16.86 4.76 6.26
CA THR A 48 18.29 4.64 5.94
C THR A 48 18.94 6.01 5.86
N ARG A 49 18.35 6.95 5.13
CA ARG A 49 18.87 8.34 5.04
C ARG A 49 18.93 9.03 6.39
N ARG A 50 17.92 8.85 7.24
CA ARG A 50 17.91 9.42 8.60
C ARG A 50 18.99 8.80 9.48
N HIS A 51 19.19 7.50 9.38
CA HIS A 51 20.23 6.78 10.11
C HIS A 51 21.63 7.25 9.68
N GLU A 52 21.85 7.39 8.37
CA GLU A 52 23.10 7.93 7.82
C GLU A 52 23.35 9.38 8.25
N ALA A 53 22.34 10.25 8.19
CA ALA A 53 22.48 11.65 8.58
C ALA A 53 22.82 11.85 10.07
N GLY A 54 22.40 10.92 10.94
CA GLY A 54 22.72 10.93 12.37
C GLY A 54 24.03 10.21 12.72
N ARG A 55 24.74 9.65 11.72
CA ARG A 55 25.99 8.91 11.97
C ARG A 55 27.10 9.90 12.29
N ILE A 56 27.54 9.91 13.54
CA ILE A 56 28.77 10.58 13.94
C ILE A 56 29.92 9.63 13.64
N GLU A 57 30.86 10.05 12.79
CA GLU A 57 32.08 9.30 12.56
C GLU A 57 32.86 9.19 13.88
N PRO A 58 33.28 7.98 14.29
CA PRO A 58 34.13 7.85 15.46
C PRO A 58 35.42 8.63 15.20
N PRO A 59 35.95 9.35 16.21
CA PRO A 59 37.19 10.09 16.04
C PRO A 59 38.26 9.12 15.55
N ALA A 60 38.90 9.44 14.43
CA ALA A 60 40.03 8.69 13.92
C ALA A 60 41.05 8.61 15.04
N GLY A 61 41.25 7.42 15.60
CA GLY A 61 42.12 7.21 16.74
C GLY A 61 43.52 7.69 16.40
N ASP A 62 44.01 8.64 17.20
CA ASP A 62 45.42 8.97 17.28
C ASP A 62 46.18 7.70 17.69
N THR A 63 46.94 7.14 16.74
CA THR A 63 48.04 6.19 17.00
C THR A 63 49.28 6.68 16.28
#